data_AF-A0A1M7DIR3-F1
#
_entry.id   AF-A0A1M7DIR3-F1
#
_cell.length_a   1.000
_cell.length_b   1.000
_cell.length_c   1.000
_cell.angle_alpha   90.00
_cell.angle_beta   90.00
_cell.angle_gamma   90.00
#
_symmetry.space_group_name_H-M   'P 1'
#
loop_
_entity.id
_entity.type
_entity.pdbx_description
1 polymer ?
#
loop_
_entity_poly.entity_id
_entity_poly.type
_entity_poly.pdbx_seq_one_letter_code
_entity_poly.pdbx_strand_id
1 'polypeptide(L)'
;IKPNHQGICPDDWRLLTYDDFVVILNSNGNNDGIKGVRSTFGFGGYNTTGYSLVGAGLRRPTGEFKDCLEKETYWYYPGEILVDGEMFVLGSNTSYRDNSIYGPSNFNYTKLEGRSVRCVKSK
;
A
#
# COMPACT_ATOMS: atom_id res chain seq x y z
N ILE A 1 7.32 -12.35 -11.29
CA ILE A 1 7.66 -12.41 -9.84
C ILE A 1 6.96 -13.63 -9.26
N LYS A 2 7.64 -14.44 -8.42
CA LYS A 2 7.06 -15.66 -7.82
C LYS A 2 6.09 -15.30 -6.67
N PRO A 3 5.06 -16.12 -6.39
CA PRO A 3 4.31 -16.01 -5.12
C PRO A 3 5.31 -16.02 -3.96
N ASN A 4 5.10 -15.17 -2.96
CA ASN A 4 5.96 -15.04 -1.76
C ASN A 4 7.39 -14.53 -2.00
N HIS A 5 7.57 -13.57 -2.91
CA HIS A 5 8.85 -12.93 -3.11
C HIS A 5 9.30 -12.13 -1.85
N GLN A 6 10.43 -12.52 -1.25
CA GLN A 6 11.04 -11.84 -0.10
C GLN A 6 11.37 -10.38 -0.42
N GLY A 7 12.05 -10.11 -1.53
CA GLY A 7 12.42 -8.75 -1.94
C GLY A 7 13.31 -8.07 -0.89
N ILE A 8 12.97 -6.84 -0.51
CA ILE A 8 13.69 -6.09 0.53
C ILE A 8 13.21 -6.41 1.96
N CYS A 9 12.29 -7.37 2.10
CA CYS A 9 11.78 -7.77 3.41
C CYS A 9 12.80 -8.61 4.18
N PRO A 10 12.77 -8.58 5.53
CA PRO A 10 13.61 -9.45 6.35
C PRO A 10 13.41 -10.93 6.04
N ASP A 11 14.34 -11.76 6.53
CA ASP A 11 14.21 -13.22 6.43
C ASP A 11 12.92 -13.70 7.09
N ASP A 12 12.26 -14.68 6.46
CA ASP A 12 10.91 -15.16 6.80
C ASP A 12 9.78 -14.15 6.61
N TRP A 13 10.03 -13.04 5.91
CA TRP A 13 9.02 -12.09 5.48
C TRP A 13 8.98 -11.98 3.97
N ARG A 14 7.83 -11.54 3.46
CA ARG A 14 7.59 -11.31 2.04
C ARG A 14 6.84 -10.02 1.81
N LEU A 15 6.89 -9.52 0.59
CA LEU A 15 6.06 -8.39 0.19
C LEU A 15 4.58 -8.73 0.36
N LEU A 16 3.83 -7.75 0.89
CA LEU A 16 2.38 -7.77 1.01
C LEU A 16 1.72 -8.01 -0.36
N THR A 17 0.78 -8.95 -0.45
CA THR A 17 -0.08 -9.15 -1.63
C THR A 17 -1.44 -8.47 -1.44
N TYR A 18 -2.24 -8.42 -2.50
CA TYR A 18 -3.61 -7.95 -2.40
C TYR A 18 -4.45 -8.81 -1.43
N ASP A 19 -4.29 -10.14 -1.50
CA ASP A 19 -5.02 -11.07 -0.63
C ASP A 19 -4.68 -10.84 0.85
N ASP A 20 -3.41 -10.58 1.19
CA ASP A 20 -3.04 -10.22 2.56
C ASP A 20 -3.75 -8.96 3.02
N PHE A 21 -3.83 -7.95 2.15
CA PHE A 21 -4.50 -6.70 2.47
C PHE A 21 -6.01 -6.89 2.64
N VAL A 22 -6.64 -7.77 1.84
CA VAL A 22 -8.04 -8.16 2.02
C VAL A 22 -8.24 -8.85 3.37
N VAL A 23 -7.34 -9.74 3.79
CA VAL A 23 -7.40 -10.37 5.12
C VAL A 23 -7.27 -9.33 6.23
N ILE A 24 -6.31 -8.40 6.12
CA ILE A 24 -6.13 -7.30 7.09
C ILE A 24 -7.40 -6.44 7.15
N LEU A 25 -7.94 -6.05 6.01
CA LEU A 25 -9.11 -5.19 5.91
C LEU A 25 -10.33 -5.77 6.62
N ASN A 26 -10.51 -7.09 6.57
CA ASN A 26 -11.64 -7.79 7.17
C ASN A 26 -11.31 -8.38 8.56
N SER A 27 -10.12 -8.09 9.11
CA SER A 27 -9.70 -8.59 10.41
C SER A 27 -10.37 -7.85 11.58
N ASN A 28 -10.35 -8.47 12.75
CA ASN A 28 -10.78 -7.85 14.02
C ASN A 28 -12.19 -7.25 14.01
N GLY A 29 -13.10 -7.79 13.19
CA GLY A 29 -14.47 -7.30 13.08
C GLY A 29 -14.57 -5.90 12.50
N ASN A 30 -13.59 -5.47 11.69
CA ASN A 30 -13.59 -4.15 11.07
C ASN A 30 -14.82 -3.94 10.17
N ASN A 31 -15.69 -3.01 10.58
CA ASN A 31 -16.87 -2.58 9.83
C ASN A 31 -16.70 -1.20 9.17
N ASP A 32 -15.53 -0.55 9.35
CA ASP A 32 -15.24 0.79 8.83
C ASP A 32 -14.60 0.77 7.43
N GLY A 33 -14.52 -0.42 6.82
CA GLY A 33 -13.86 -0.63 5.54
C GLY A 33 -12.42 -0.09 5.58
N ILE A 34 -12.03 0.62 4.51
CA ILE A 34 -10.66 1.15 4.36
C ILE A 34 -10.28 2.17 5.45
N LYS A 35 -11.23 2.80 6.14
CA LYS A 35 -10.93 3.69 7.27
C LYS A 35 -10.43 2.93 8.49
N GLY A 36 -10.83 1.67 8.65
CA GLY A 36 -10.41 0.81 9.74
C GLY A 36 -8.94 0.37 9.69
N VAL A 37 -8.27 0.55 8.55
CA VAL A 37 -6.83 0.30 8.38
C VAL A 37 -5.99 1.58 8.44
N ARG A 38 -6.59 2.76 8.68
CA ARG A 38 -5.87 4.03 8.75
C ARG A 38 -5.46 4.37 10.17
N SER A 39 -4.33 5.03 10.28
CA SER A 39 -3.83 5.61 11.52
C SER A 39 -4.85 6.57 12.13
N THR A 40 -5.06 6.42 13.43
CA THR A 40 -5.77 7.39 14.27
C THR A 40 -4.97 8.68 14.45
N PHE A 41 -3.66 8.62 14.24
CA PHE A 41 -2.76 9.78 14.25
C PHE A 41 -2.63 10.34 12.83
N GLY A 42 -3.45 11.35 12.50
CA GLY A 42 -3.22 12.21 11.32
C GLY A 42 -3.57 11.62 9.95
N PHE A 43 -4.48 10.64 9.86
CA PHE A 43 -4.90 10.08 8.56
C PHE A 43 -6.40 9.72 8.49
N GLY A 44 -7.23 10.35 9.33
CA GLY A 44 -8.70 10.31 9.22
C GLY A 44 -9.33 8.92 9.31
N GLY A 45 -8.79 8.01 10.11
CA GLY A 45 -9.45 6.73 10.38
C GLY A 45 -9.22 6.17 11.77
N TYR A 46 -9.48 4.86 11.91
CA TYR A 46 -9.90 4.27 13.19
C TYR A 46 -9.00 3.15 13.72
N ASN A 47 -8.06 2.63 12.90
CA ASN A 47 -7.18 1.51 13.25
C ASN A 47 -7.89 0.32 13.95
N THR A 48 -9.10 -0.03 13.53
CA THR A 48 -9.90 -1.13 14.10
C THR A 48 -9.31 -2.51 13.79
N THR A 49 -8.45 -2.59 12.78
CA THR A 49 -7.74 -3.82 12.39
C THR A 49 -6.45 -4.02 13.20
N GLY A 50 -5.96 -3.02 13.92
CA GLY A 50 -4.60 -3.02 14.50
C GLY A 50 -3.48 -2.80 13.47
N TYR A 51 -3.82 -2.73 12.18
CA TYR A 51 -2.93 -2.34 11.11
C TYR A 51 -3.11 -0.85 10.79
N SER A 52 -2.01 -0.11 10.80
CA SER A 52 -2.04 1.35 10.65
C SER A 52 -1.34 1.81 9.36
N LEU A 53 -2.16 2.28 8.41
CA LEU A 53 -1.70 3.08 7.28
C LEU A 53 -1.48 4.52 7.75
N VAL A 54 -0.32 5.08 7.43
CA VAL A 54 0.01 6.48 7.72
C VAL A 54 -0.04 7.25 6.41
N GLY A 55 -0.64 8.44 6.42
CA GLY A 55 -0.70 9.36 5.29
C GLY A 55 0.67 9.97 4.98
N ALA A 56 1.60 9.17 4.48
CA ALA A 56 2.98 9.59 4.23
C ALA A 56 3.16 10.40 2.93
N GLY A 57 2.10 10.57 2.14
CA GLY A 57 2.18 11.17 0.80
C GLY A 57 3.02 10.31 -0.15
N LEU A 58 3.50 10.93 -1.22
CA LEU A 58 4.30 10.30 -2.27
C LEU A 58 5.68 10.96 -2.35
N ARG A 59 6.75 10.14 -2.34
CA ARG A 59 8.09 10.65 -2.67
C ARG A 59 8.23 10.69 -4.19
N ARG A 60 8.46 11.89 -4.74
CA ARG A 60 8.70 12.10 -6.17
C ARG A 60 10.10 11.64 -6.59
N PRO A 61 10.35 11.41 -7.90
CA PRO A 61 11.68 11.04 -8.41
C PRO A 61 12.79 12.02 -8.01
N THR A 62 12.45 13.30 -7.90
CA THR A 62 13.28 14.42 -7.45
C THR A 62 13.63 14.40 -5.96
N GLY A 63 13.01 13.50 -5.19
CA GLY A 63 13.36 13.23 -3.80
C GLY A 63 12.47 13.93 -2.77
N GLU A 64 11.70 14.95 -3.15
CA GLU A 64 10.73 15.56 -2.26
C GLU A 64 9.54 14.65 -1.96
N PHE A 65 9.08 14.70 -0.73
CA PHE A 65 7.75 14.27 -0.36
C PHE A 65 6.83 15.47 -0.62
N LYS A 66 6.07 15.40 -1.71
CA LYS A 66 5.21 16.50 -2.14
C LYS A 66 3.82 15.96 -2.43
N ASP A 67 2.84 16.79 -2.09
CA ASP A 67 1.42 16.53 -2.23
C ASP A 67 0.93 15.40 -1.30
N CYS A 68 -0.19 15.68 -0.64
CA CYS A 68 -0.95 14.68 0.13
C CYS A 68 -0.26 14.04 1.35
N LEU A 69 0.71 14.73 1.96
CA LEU A 69 1.08 14.46 3.36
C LEU A 69 -0.18 14.52 4.24
N GLU A 70 -0.32 13.57 5.16
CA GLU A 70 -1.49 13.32 6.02
C GLU A 70 -2.80 13.01 5.27
N LYS A 71 -2.75 12.93 3.94
CA LYS A 71 -3.94 12.82 3.08
C LYS A 71 -3.94 11.59 2.21
N GLU A 72 -2.79 11.04 1.85
CA GLU A 72 -2.69 9.83 1.03
C GLU A 72 -1.58 8.90 1.51
N THR A 73 -1.79 7.62 1.25
CA THR A 73 -0.78 6.58 1.46
C THR A 73 -0.71 5.69 0.23
N TYR A 74 0.50 5.29 -0.12
CA TYR A 74 0.82 4.55 -1.33
C TYR A 74 1.68 3.34 -0.98
N TRP A 75 1.43 2.20 -1.63
CA TRP A 75 2.23 1.00 -1.43
C TRP A 75 2.40 0.16 -2.70
N TYR A 76 3.42 -0.69 -2.69
CA TYR A 76 3.72 -1.64 -3.76
C TYR A 76 3.16 -3.04 -3.46
N TYR A 77 2.83 -3.76 -4.53
CA TYR A 77 2.59 -5.21 -4.53
C TYR A 77 3.74 -5.93 -5.24
N PRO A 78 3.98 -7.25 -4.99
CA PRO A 78 5.03 -8.03 -5.64
C PRO A 78 4.67 -8.41 -7.08
N GLY A 79 4.55 -7.42 -7.96
CA GLY A 79 4.18 -7.61 -9.35
C GLY A 79 4.52 -6.40 -10.22
N GLU A 80 4.53 -6.65 -11.52
CA GLU A 80 4.71 -5.64 -12.56
C GLU A 80 3.72 -5.88 -13.69
N ILE A 81 3.43 -4.85 -14.46
CA ILE A 81 2.48 -4.88 -15.57
C ILE A 81 3.06 -4.12 -16.76
N LEU A 82 2.90 -4.70 -17.95
CA LEU A 82 3.28 -4.09 -19.22
C LEU A 82 2.10 -3.27 -19.76
N VAL A 83 2.32 -1.99 -20.04
CA VAL A 83 1.32 -1.05 -20.58
C VAL A 83 1.99 -0.32 -21.73
N ASP A 84 1.46 -0.47 -22.94
CA ASP A 84 1.97 0.20 -24.14
C ASP A 84 3.49 0.06 -24.37
N GLY A 85 4.06 -1.10 -23.99
CA GLY A 85 5.49 -1.38 -24.12
C GLY A 85 6.35 -0.92 -22.94
N GLU A 86 5.77 -0.25 -21.94
CA GLU A 86 6.45 0.19 -20.72
C GLU A 86 6.07 -0.68 -19.51
N MET A 87 7.08 -1.00 -18.69
CA MET A 87 6.90 -1.82 -17.48
C MET A 87 6.64 -0.93 -16.25
N PHE A 88 5.49 -1.13 -15.61
CA PHE A 88 5.10 -0.45 -14.38
C PHE A 88 5.08 -1.41 -13.19
N VAL A 89 5.36 -0.91 -12.00
CA VAL A 89 5.19 -1.67 -10.77
C VAL A 89 3.74 -1.68 -10.35
N LEU A 90 3.24 -2.83 -9.86
CA LEU A 90 1.91 -2.88 -9.27
C LEU A 90 1.91 -2.16 -7.93
N GLY A 91 0.89 -1.34 -7.71
CA GLY A 91 0.68 -0.68 -6.44
C GLY A 91 -0.79 -0.39 -6.19
N SER A 92 -1.05 0.23 -5.05
CA SER A 92 -2.35 0.81 -4.73
C SER A 92 -2.16 1.99 -3.77
N ASN A 93 -3.27 2.67 -3.51
CA ASN A 93 -3.32 3.83 -2.66
C ASN A 93 -4.67 3.93 -1.95
N THR A 94 -4.70 4.77 -0.91
CA THR A 94 -5.95 5.29 -0.39
C THR A 94 -5.73 6.71 0.11
N SER A 95 -6.74 7.57 -0.04
CA SER A 95 -6.77 8.91 0.52
C SER A 95 -7.70 9.02 1.72
N TYR A 96 -7.53 10.05 2.53
CA TYR A 96 -8.41 10.37 3.65
C TYR A 96 -9.88 10.61 3.23
N ARG A 97 -10.12 10.93 1.94
CA ARG A 97 -11.47 11.13 1.37
C ARG A 97 -12.08 9.88 0.76
N ASP A 98 -11.25 8.94 0.32
CA ASP A 98 -11.75 7.74 -0.35
C ASP A 98 -12.31 6.75 0.66
N ASN A 99 -13.32 5.98 0.27
CA ASN A 99 -13.83 4.84 1.05
C ASN A 99 -13.65 3.51 0.31
N SER A 100 -12.94 3.54 -0.82
CA SER A 100 -12.72 2.39 -1.70
C SER A 100 -11.33 1.80 -1.49
N ILE A 101 -11.24 0.49 -1.69
CA ILE A 101 -9.97 -0.21 -1.87
C ILE A 101 -9.74 -0.40 -3.37
N TYR A 102 -8.62 0.11 -3.88
CA TYR A 102 -8.20 -0.17 -5.24
C TYR A 102 -7.36 -1.46 -5.25
N GLY A 103 -7.68 -2.38 -6.15
CA GLY A 103 -6.84 -3.54 -6.43
C GLY A 103 -5.47 -3.12 -6.97
N PRO A 104 -4.56 -4.09 -7.21
CA PRO A 104 -3.30 -3.81 -7.88
C PRO A 104 -3.56 -3.17 -9.24
N SER A 105 -3.00 -1.99 -9.48
CA SER A 105 -3.12 -1.32 -10.77
C SER A 105 -1.83 -0.60 -11.13
N ASN A 106 -1.76 -0.18 -12.40
CA ASN A 106 -0.59 0.45 -12.98
C ASN A 106 -0.45 1.91 -12.58
N PHE A 107 -1.52 2.71 -12.44
CA PHE A 107 -1.55 4.14 -12.07
C PHE A 107 -0.33 4.99 -12.55
N ASN A 108 0.33 4.57 -13.62
CA ASN A 108 1.67 4.96 -14.06
C ASN A 108 2.72 5.08 -12.94
N TYR A 109 2.70 4.15 -11.98
CA TYR A 109 3.65 4.07 -10.89
C TYR A 109 5.02 3.65 -11.40
N THR A 110 5.98 4.57 -11.30
CA THR A 110 7.36 4.30 -11.69
C THR A 110 8.15 3.77 -10.50
N LYS A 111 9.25 3.05 -10.78
CA LYS A 111 10.22 2.62 -9.77
C LYS A 111 11.03 3.78 -9.17
N LEU A 112 10.93 4.98 -9.75
CA LEU A 112 11.65 6.18 -9.32
C LEU A 112 10.91 6.91 -8.19
N GLU A 113 9.61 6.71 -8.08
CA GLU A 113 8.82 7.19 -6.95
C GLU A 113 9.11 6.36 -5.70
N GLY A 114 9.04 6.97 -4.52
CA GLY A 114 9.15 6.24 -3.26
C GLY A 114 7.78 6.04 -2.62
N ARG A 115 7.39 4.78 -2.47
CA ARG A 115 6.16 4.36 -1.80
C ARG A 115 6.48 3.42 -0.65
N SER A 116 5.51 3.24 0.25
CA SER A 116 5.69 2.33 1.39
C SER A 116 5.85 0.89 0.90
N VAL A 117 6.91 0.23 1.33
CA VAL A 117 7.02 -1.22 1.22
C VAL A 117 6.46 -1.84 2.49
N ARG A 118 5.54 -2.79 2.32
CA ARG A 118 4.88 -3.50 3.41
C ARG A 118 5.32 -4.95 3.35
N CYS A 119 5.85 -5.45 4.46
CA CYS A 119 6.25 -6.83 4.60
C CYS A 119 5.25 -7.56 5.49
N VAL A 120 4.92 -8.79 5.13
CA VAL A 120 4.14 -9.72 5.96
C VAL A 120 4.96 -10.98 6.23
N LYS A 121 4.77 -11.58 7.40
CA LYS A 121 5.48 -12.80 7.75
C LYS A 121 5.03 -13.93 6.82
N SER A 122 5.99 -14.62 6.22
CA SER A 122 5.75 -15.83 5.45
C SER A 122 5.28 -16.93 6.43
N LYS A 123 4.27 -17.70 6.02
CA LYS A 123 3.83 -18.87 6.80
C LYS A 123 4.91 -19.94 6.80
#